data_AF-A0A6I1EHT8-F1
#
_entry.id   AF-A0A6I1EHT8-F1
#
_cell.length_a   1.000
_cell.length_b   1.000
_cell.length_c   1.000
_cell.angle_alpha   90.00
_cell.angle_beta   90.00
_cell.angle_gamma   90.00
#
_symmetry.space_group_name_H-M   'P 1'
#
loop_
_entity.id
_entity.type
_entity.pdbx_description
1 polymer ?
#
loop_
_entity_poly.entity_id
_entity_poly.type
_entity_poly.pdbx_seq_one_letter_code
_entity_poly.pdbx_strand_id
1 'polypeptide(L)'
;MRFYGREEEIRLLRKELDLAMRNKAGRLAVVCGRRRIGKTSLIMKTFESVECPVIYLFAGKRTQESELIASWTEALGEALSLPYKPEFSTINEIFEFLLKASAKSPMIVVIDECQELERIVNAFWSRLGESWDRFHCESRLVLVLNGSSADSLRRIFNNAREPLYGRADLLLEIEPFDNALLAAIARNEFPDMSPEDLLTLYALTGGAARYVEFFRRQRHRQYERHDQSGLFT
;
A
#
# COMPACT_ATOMS: atom_id res chain seq x y z
N MET A 1 8.95 -12.91 -10.34
CA MET A 1 9.76 -11.75 -9.88
C MET A 1 10.08 -11.97 -8.40
N ARG A 2 11.35 -11.89 -7.99
CA ARG A 2 11.74 -12.09 -6.59
C ARG A 2 11.45 -10.80 -5.81
N PHE A 3 10.70 -10.89 -4.72
CA PHE A 3 10.45 -9.80 -3.81
C PHE A 3 11.49 -9.89 -2.69
N TYR A 4 12.17 -8.79 -2.38
CA TYR A 4 13.33 -8.78 -1.49
C TYR A 4 13.02 -8.04 -0.20
N GLY A 5 13.38 -8.68 0.91
CA GLY A 5 13.18 -8.13 2.23
C GLY A 5 11.70 -7.98 2.59
N ARG A 6 11.47 -7.14 3.62
CA ARG A 6 10.15 -6.78 4.15
C ARG A 6 9.38 -7.92 4.80
N GLU A 7 10.05 -8.99 5.20
CA GLU A 7 9.43 -10.15 5.79
C GLU A 7 8.69 -9.79 7.08
N GLU A 8 9.26 -8.87 7.86
CA GLU A 8 8.66 -8.39 9.10
C GLU A 8 7.43 -7.51 8.83
N GLU A 9 7.51 -6.58 7.89
CA GLU A 9 6.38 -5.72 7.52
C GLU A 9 5.22 -6.52 6.91
N ILE A 10 5.51 -7.53 6.09
CA ILE A 10 4.50 -8.49 5.58
C ILE A 10 3.88 -9.26 6.74
N ARG A 11 4.69 -9.75 7.69
CA ARG A 11 4.22 -10.50 8.85
C ARG A 11 3.26 -9.67 9.70
N LEU A 12 3.60 -8.41 9.94
CA LEU A 12 2.76 -7.48 10.72
C LEU A 12 1.43 -7.20 10.01
N LEU A 13 1.44 -6.92 8.70
CA LEU A 13 0.18 -6.71 7.95
C LEU A 13 -0.69 -7.98 7.89
N ARG A 14 -0.09 -9.17 7.74
CA ARG A 14 -0.85 -10.44 7.80
C ARG A 14 -1.44 -10.70 9.17
N LYS A 15 -0.72 -10.33 10.24
CA LYS A 15 -1.24 -10.44 11.61
C LYS A 15 -2.53 -9.62 11.78
N GLU A 16 -2.60 -8.43 11.20
CA GLU A 16 -3.82 -7.61 11.24
C GLU A 16 -4.99 -8.29 10.53
N LEU A 17 -4.75 -8.92 9.39
CA LEU A 17 -5.77 -9.74 8.72
C LEU A 17 -6.23 -10.92 9.60
N ASP A 18 -5.30 -11.66 10.19
CA ASP A 18 -5.62 -12.78 11.08
C ASP A 18 -6.46 -12.31 12.29
N LEU A 19 -6.10 -11.18 12.89
CA LEU A 19 -6.85 -10.58 13.99
C LEU A 19 -8.24 -10.14 13.56
N ALA A 20 -8.38 -9.52 12.39
CA ALA A 20 -9.68 -9.13 11.85
C ALA A 20 -10.61 -10.35 11.68
N MET A 21 -10.08 -11.46 11.17
CA MET A 21 -10.86 -12.69 11.00
C MET A 21 -11.23 -13.33 12.32
N ARG A 22 -10.28 -13.43 13.26
CA ARG A 22 -10.48 -14.10 14.57
C ARG A 22 -11.43 -13.31 15.46
N ASN A 23 -11.25 -12.00 15.55
CA ASN A 23 -12.01 -11.16 16.47
C ASN A 23 -13.32 -10.66 15.85
N LYS A 24 -13.51 -10.86 14.54
CA LYS A 24 -14.65 -10.33 13.79
C LYS A 24 -14.81 -8.81 13.94
N ALA A 25 -13.68 -8.12 13.99
CA ALA A 25 -13.60 -6.67 14.11
C ALA A 25 -12.64 -6.10 13.07
N GLY A 26 -13.00 -4.95 12.51
CA GLY A 26 -12.19 -4.24 11.52
C GLY A 26 -10.85 -3.83 12.09
N ARG A 27 -9.84 -3.79 11.21
CA ARG A 27 -8.47 -3.41 11.55
C ARG A 27 -8.00 -2.29 10.65
N LEU A 28 -7.42 -1.25 11.25
CA LEU A 28 -6.88 -0.10 10.54
C LEU A 28 -5.36 -0.12 10.56
N ALA A 29 -4.76 -0.42 9.41
CA ALA A 29 -3.33 -0.37 9.22
C ALA A 29 -2.93 0.88 8.42
N VAL A 30 -1.89 1.57 8.85
CA VAL A 30 -1.35 2.74 8.19
C VAL A 30 0.09 2.45 7.78
N VAL A 31 0.38 2.57 6.49
CA VAL A 31 1.70 2.33 5.91
C VAL A 31 2.26 3.62 5.34
N CYS A 32 3.26 4.19 5.99
CA CYS A 32 3.93 5.41 5.56
C CYS A 32 5.37 5.14 5.14
N GLY A 33 5.99 6.14 4.52
CA GLY A 33 7.38 6.07 4.07
C GLY A 33 7.60 6.91 2.83
N ARG A 34 8.87 7.18 2.51
CA ARG A 34 9.26 8.08 1.41
C ARG A 34 8.69 7.61 0.06
N ARG A 35 8.68 8.51 -0.94
CA ARG A 35 8.35 8.10 -2.32
C ARG A 35 9.34 7.04 -2.79
N ARG A 36 8.88 6.10 -3.63
CA ARG A 36 9.71 5.12 -4.37
C ARG A 36 10.37 4.01 -3.54
N ILE A 37 9.99 3.87 -2.28
CA ILE A 37 10.50 2.82 -1.37
C ILE A 37 9.75 1.48 -1.45
N GLY A 38 8.67 1.40 -2.24
CA GLY A 38 7.99 0.12 -2.55
C GLY A 38 6.74 -0.20 -1.72
N LYS A 39 6.10 0.78 -1.06
CA LYS A 39 4.90 0.58 -0.22
C LYS A 39 3.77 -0.18 -0.92
N THR A 40 3.33 0.31 -2.08
CA THR A 40 2.23 -0.33 -2.83
C THR A 40 2.59 -1.77 -3.20
N SER A 41 3.82 -2.00 -3.67
CA SER A 41 4.30 -3.35 -3.98
C SER A 41 4.33 -4.27 -2.75
N LEU A 42 4.72 -3.75 -1.58
CA LEU A 42 4.69 -4.48 -0.31
C LEU A 42 3.27 -4.89 0.07
N ILE A 43 2.32 -3.95 0.03
CA ILE A 43 0.93 -4.20 0.39
C ILE A 43 0.30 -5.22 -0.56
N MET A 44 0.45 -5.01 -1.87
CA MET A 44 -0.09 -5.94 -2.87
C MET A 44 0.55 -7.32 -2.75
N LYS A 45 1.86 -7.41 -2.47
CA LYS A 45 2.53 -8.70 -2.26
C LYS A 45 2.05 -9.41 -1.00
N THR A 46 1.77 -8.66 0.06
CA THR A 46 1.26 -9.21 1.34
C THR A 46 -0.04 -9.97 1.11
N PHE A 47 -0.93 -9.40 0.30
CA PHE A 47 -2.29 -9.86 0.06
C PHE A 47 -2.49 -10.53 -1.32
N GLU A 48 -1.43 -10.94 -2.01
CA GLU A 48 -1.53 -11.61 -3.32
C GLU A 48 -2.18 -13.00 -3.22
N SER A 49 -2.06 -13.68 -2.08
CA SER A 49 -2.48 -15.08 -1.90
C SER A 49 -3.51 -15.27 -0.79
N VAL A 50 -4.24 -14.20 -0.43
CA VAL A 50 -5.36 -14.28 0.53
C VAL A 50 -6.65 -14.56 -0.22
N GLU A 51 -7.55 -15.30 0.42
CA GLU A 51 -8.81 -15.74 -0.18
C GLU A 51 -9.87 -14.64 -0.26
N CYS A 52 -9.78 -13.61 0.58
CA CYS A 52 -10.75 -12.52 0.58
C CYS A 52 -10.43 -11.47 -0.50
N PRO A 53 -11.45 -10.74 -0.99
CA PRO A 53 -11.26 -9.68 -1.97
C PRO A 53 -10.29 -8.59 -1.48
N VAL A 54 -9.38 -8.19 -2.38
CA VAL A 54 -8.46 -7.06 -2.17
C VAL A 54 -8.87 -5.93 -3.12
N ILE A 55 -9.41 -4.85 -2.55
CA ILE A 55 -9.89 -3.69 -3.29
C ILE A 55 -8.80 -2.61 -3.21
N TYR A 56 -8.29 -2.20 -4.37
CA TYR A 56 -7.30 -1.13 -4.46
C TYR A 56 -7.96 0.17 -4.93
N LEU A 57 -7.85 1.22 -4.11
CA LEU A 57 -8.42 2.53 -4.34
C LEU A 57 -7.28 3.57 -4.35
N PHE A 58 -7.19 4.36 -5.41
CA PHE A 58 -6.18 5.41 -5.52
C PHE A 58 -6.79 6.77 -5.26
N ALA A 59 -6.26 7.52 -4.28
CA ALA A 59 -6.62 8.91 -4.03
C ALA A 59 -5.73 9.84 -4.88
N GLY A 60 -6.16 10.07 -6.12
CA GLY A 60 -5.46 10.91 -7.09
C GLY A 60 -5.32 12.37 -6.63
N LYS A 61 -4.17 12.99 -6.94
CA LYS A 61 -3.98 14.43 -6.73
C LYS A 61 -4.82 15.23 -7.71
N ARG A 62 -5.40 16.34 -7.23
CA ARG A 62 -6.18 17.31 -8.05
C ARG A 62 -7.40 16.67 -8.72
N THR A 63 -7.92 15.60 -8.13
CA THR A 63 -9.14 14.92 -8.56
C THR A 63 -10.34 15.47 -7.78
N GLN A 64 -11.50 15.54 -8.41
CA GLN A 64 -12.75 15.91 -7.73
C GLN A 64 -13.35 14.71 -6.99
N GLU A 65 -14.19 14.96 -5.98
CA GLU A 65 -14.83 13.88 -5.21
C GLU A 65 -15.66 12.95 -6.12
N SER A 66 -16.40 13.50 -7.09
CA SER A 66 -17.22 12.73 -8.03
C SER A 66 -16.40 11.77 -8.90
N GLU A 67 -15.19 12.16 -9.31
CA GLU A 67 -14.28 11.32 -10.10
C GLU A 67 -13.70 10.18 -9.24
N LEU A 68 -13.38 10.46 -7.98
CA LEU A 68 -12.99 9.41 -7.03
C LEU A 68 -14.14 8.44 -6.78
N ILE A 69 -15.36 8.94 -6.55
CA ILE A 69 -16.53 8.09 -6.37
C ILE A 69 -16.73 7.18 -7.58
N ALA A 70 -16.70 7.73 -8.80
CA ALA A 70 -16.89 6.95 -10.02
C ALA A 70 -15.85 5.83 -10.16
N SER A 71 -14.57 6.16 -10.00
CA SER A 71 -13.47 5.19 -10.12
C SER A 71 -13.46 4.15 -8.99
N TRP A 72 -13.75 4.56 -7.76
CA TRP A 72 -13.82 3.64 -6.62
C TRP A 72 -15.02 2.72 -6.73
N THR A 73 -16.15 3.22 -7.21
CA THR A 73 -17.36 2.40 -7.43
C THR A 73 -17.14 1.34 -8.50
N GLU A 74 -16.40 1.67 -9.56
CA GLU A 74 -15.98 0.70 -10.57
C GLU A 74 -15.08 -0.38 -9.98
N ALA A 75 -14.03 0.01 -9.23
CA ALA A 75 -13.14 -0.93 -8.56
C ALA A 75 -13.88 -1.86 -7.56
N LEU A 76 -14.87 -1.32 -6.85
CA LEU A 76 -15.73 -2.10 -5.95
C LEU A 76 -16.59 -3.12 -6.71
N GLY A 77 -17.19 -2.70 -7.82
CA GLY A 77 -18.02 -3.57 -8.66
C GLY A 77 -17.23 -4.77 -9.18
N GLU A 78 -16.01 -4.53 -9.66
CA GLU A 78 -15.10 -5.58 -10.15
C GLU A 78 -14.67 -6.52 -9.02
N ALA A 79 -14.18 -5.97 -7.90
CA ALA A 79 -13.61 -6.77 -6.81
C ALA A 79 -14.65 -7.57 -6.02
N LEU A 80 -15.88 -7.07 -5.89
CA LEU A 80 -16.94 -7.71 -5.11
C LEU A 80 -17.96 -8.46 -5.98
N SER A 81 -17.82 -8.44 -7.30
CA SER A 81 -18.77 -9.07 -8.25
C SER A 81 -20.22 -8.70 -7.95
N LEU A 82 -20.48 -7.40 -7.72
CA LEU A 82 -21.79 -6.93 -7.31
C LEU A 82 -22.81 -7.12 -8.44
N PRO A 83 -24.04 -7.58 -8.15
CA PRO A 83 -25.07 -7.80 -9.17
C PRO A 83 -25.57 -6.50 -9.80
N TYR A 84 -25.34 -5.37 -9.14
CA TYR A 84 -25.64 -4.03 -9.64
C TYR A 84 -24.53 -3.07 -9.22
N LYS A 85 -24.35 -1.99 -9.99
CA LYS A 85 -23.44 -0.91 -9.64
C LYS A 85 -24.11 -0.04 -8.57
N PRO A 86 -23.62 -0.01 -7.32
CA PRO A 86 -24.18 0.88 -6.30
C PRO A 86 -23.95 2.34 -6.71
N GLU A 87 -24.85 3.22 -6.30
CA GLU A 87 -24.68 4.66 -6.45
C GLU A 87 -24.30 5.25 -5.10
N PHE A 88 -23.26 6.07 -5.10
CA PHE A 88 -22.80 6.79 -3.92
C PHE A 88 -22.77 8.28 -4.25
N SER A 89 -23.26 9.10 -3.33
CA SER A 89 -23.21 10.56 -3.44
C SER A 89 -21.98 11.15 -2.76
N THR A 90 -21.41 10.42 -1.80
CA THR A 90 -20.23 10.84 -1.04
C THR A 90 -19.24 9.70 -0.85
N ILE A 91 -17.96 10.03 -0.65
CA ILE A 91 -16.96 9.02 -0.30
C ILE A 91 -17.29 8.34 1.04
N ASN A 92 -17.93 9.04 1.98
CA ASN A 92 -18.31 8.43 3.26
C ASN A 92 -19.29 7.26 3.10
N GLU A 93 -20.23 7.36 2.16
CA GLU A 93 -21.18 6.27 1.87
C GLU A 93 -20.45 5.01 1.38
N ILE A 94 -19.37 5.17 0.62
CA ILE A 94 -18.51 4.06 0.20
C ILE A 94 -17.89 3.36 1.41
N PHE A 95 -17.33 4.13 2.36
CA PHE A 95 -16.74 3.57 3.58
C PHE A 95 -17.76 2.83 4.44
N GLU A 96 -18.93 3.43 4.65
CA GLU A 96 -20.01 2.77 5.38
C GLU A 96 -20.46 1.47 4.70
N PHE A 97 -20.60 1.49 3.37
CA PHE A 97 -20.93 0.31 2.59
C PHE A 97 -19.90 -0.80 2.78
N LEU A 98 -18.60 -0.47 2.67
CA LEU A 98 -17.49 -1.40 2.87
C LEU A 98 -17.49 -2.02 4.27
N LEU A 99 -17.62 -1.19 5.30
CA LEU A 99 -17.69 -1.66 6.69
C LEU A 99 -18.85 -2.63 6.90
N LYS A 100 -20.07 -2.26 6.46
CA LYS A 100 -21.27 -3.10 6.59
C LYS A 100 -21.18 -4.38 5.75
N ALA A 101 -20.68 -4.31 4.52
CA ALA A 101 -20.50 -5.47 3.65
C ALA A 101 -19.49 -6.45 4.26
N SER A 102 -18.42 -5.92 4.86
CA SER A 102 -17.37 -6.74 5.47
C SER A 102 -17.84 -7.59 6.66
N ALA A 103 -18.91 -7.16 7.34
CA ALA A 103 -19.52 -7.94 8.42
C ALA A 103 -19.94 -9.34 7.94
N LYS A 104 -20.41 -9.46 6.69
CA LYS A 104 -20.82 -10.73 6.07
C LYS A 104 -19.69 -11.42 5.31
N SER A 105 -18.90 -10.67 4.55
CA SER A 105 -17.82 -11.20 3.73
C SER A 105 -16.53 -10.42 3.99
N PRO A 106 -15.51 -11.03 4.61
CA PRO A 106 -14.25 -10.34 4.86
C PRO A 106 -13.64 -9.73 3.60
N MET A 107 -12.96 -8.61 3.75
CA MET A 107 -12.29 -7.95 2.63
C MET A 107 -11.15 -7.05 3.11
N ILE A 108 -10.23 -6.77 2.19
CA ILE A 108 -9.13 -5.83 2.38
C ILE A 108 -9.37 -4.66 1.46
N VAL A 109 -9.29 -3.44 1.99
CA VAL A 109 -9.37 -2.20 1.21
C VAL A 109 -8.07 -1.44 1.38
N VAL A 110 -7.39 -1.20 0.28
CA VAL A 110 -6.14 -0.43 0.23
C VAL A 110 -6.44 0.93 -0.37
N ILE A 111 -6.11 1.99 0.37
CA ILE A 111 -6.23 3.36 -0.11
C ILE A 111 -4.85 3.98 -0.23
N ASP A 112 -4.41 4.18 -1.47
CA ASP A 112 -3.09 4.73 -1.79
C ASP A 112 -3.15 6.26 -1.92
N GLU A 113 -2.07 6.92 -1.48
CA GLU A 113 -1.94 8.37 -1.30
C GLU A 113 -3.10 9.00 -0.49
N CYS A 114 -3.56 8.32 0.57
CA CYS A 114 -4.74 8.71 1.36
C CYS A 114 -4.67 10.13 1.96
N GLN A 115 -3.48 10.72 2.13
CA GLN A 115 -3.35 12.11 2.58
C GLN A 115 -3.96 13.13 1.60
N GLU A 116 -4.20 12.76 0.34
CA GLU A 116 -4.84 13.66 -0.61
C GLU A 116 -6.35 13.80 -0.34
N LEU A 117 -6.97 12.84 0.37
CA LEU A 117 -8.41 12.86 0.65
C LEU A 117 -8.85 14.05 1.50
N GLU A 118 -7.98 14.54 2.40
CA GLU A 118 -8.28 15.73 3.22
C GLU A 118 -8.39 17.02 2.40
N ARG A 119 -7.81 17.03 1.19
CA ARG A 119 -7.90 18.16 0.26
C ARG A 119 -9.13 18.08 -0.65
N ILE A 120 -9.66 16.87 -0.83
CA ILE A 120 -10.75 16.57 -1.77
C ILE A 120 -12.09 16.60 -1.04
N VAL A 121 -12.16 16.00 0.15
CA VAL A 121 -13.37 15.87 0.95
C VAL A 121 -13.21 16.62 2.26
N ASN A 122 -14.07 17.60 2.48
CA ASN A 122 -14.09 18.35 3.72
C ASN A 122 -14.41 17.43 4.92
N ALA A 123 -13.66 17.60 6.01
CA ALA A 123 -13.79 16.81 7.24
C ALA A 123 -13.72 15.29 7.03
N PHE A 124 -12.98 14.84 6.00
CA PHE A 124 -12.84 13.42 5.64
C PHE A 124 -12.51 12.52 6.85
N TRP A 125 -11.44 12.85 7.58
CA TRP A 125 -10.96 12.03 8.70
C TRP A 125 -11.97 11.94 9.84
N SER A 126 -12.73 13.01 10.10
CA SER A 126 -13.78 13.00 11.12
C SER A 126 -14.91 12.05 10.74
N ARG A 127 -15.37 12.11 9.49
CA ARG A 127 -16.44 11.23 8.99
C ARG A 127 -16.01 9.77 8.92
N LEU A 128 -14.76 9.52 8.51
CA LEU A 128 -14.18 8.19 8.55
C LEU A 128 -14.11 7.65 9.98
N GLY A 129 -13.65 8.49 10.94
CA GLY A 129 -13.60 8.12 12.35
C GLY A 129 -14.98 7.77 12.93
N GLU A 130 -16.00 8.57 12.63
CA GLU A 130 -17.38 8.31 13.04
C GLU A 130 -17.92 6.98 12.48
N SER A 131 -17.71 6.75 11.18
CA SER A 131 -18.11 5.50 10.52
C SER A 131 -17.35 4.30 11.10
N TRP A 132 -16.05 4.48 11.36
CA TRP A 132 -15.20 3.44 11.94
C TRP A 132 -15.67 3.06 13.34
N ASP A 133 -15.86 4.04 14.23
CA ASP A 133 -16.31 3.80 15.61
C ASP A 133 -17.66 3.07 15.64
N ARG A 134 -18.56 3.43 14.72
CA ARG A 134 -19.90 2.86 14.65
C ARG A 134 -19.93 1.41 14.16
N PHE A 135 -19.09 1.05 13.20
CA PHE A 135 -19.23 -0.23 12.48
C PHE A 135 -18.05 -1.19 12.61
N HIS A 136 -16.85 -0.74 13.03
CA HIS A 136 -15.66 -1.60 12.98
C HIS A 136 -15.78 -2.85 13.88
N CYS A 137 -16.40 -2.77 15.05
CA CYS A 137 -16.56 -3.92 15.97
C CYS A 137 -17.35 -5.09 15.39
N GLU A 138 -18.15 -4.86 14.33
CA GLU A 138 -18.94 -5.88 13.66
C GLU A 138 -18.43 -6.18 12.24
N SER A 139 -17.34 -5.52 11.84
CA SER A 139 -16.77 -5.59 10.50
C SER A 139 -15.63 -6.61 10.44
N ARG A 140 -15.35 -7.14 9.25
CA ARG A 140 -14.13 -7.94 8.97
C ARG A 140 -13.30 -7.27 7.89
N LEU A 141 -13.26 -5.93 7.96
CA LEU A 141 -12.55 -5.07 7.04
C LEU A 141 -11.12 -4.84 7.54
N VAL A 142 -10.13 -5.16 6.71
CA VAL A 142 -8.77 -4.63 6.90
C VAL A 142 -8.62 -3.40 6.02
N LEU A 143 -8.65 -2.23 6.63
CA LEU A 143 -8.44 -0.96 5.94
C LEU A 143 -6.95 -0.62 6.00
N VAL A 144 -6.29 -0.59 4.85
CA VAL A 144 -4.88 -0.23 4.72
C VAL A 144 -4.77 1.14 4.07
N LEU A 145 -4.44 2.14 4.86
CA LEU A 145 -4.19 3.50 4.39
C LEU A 145 -2.71 3.67 4.15
N ASN A 146 -2.31 4.08 2.96
CA ASN A 146 -0.90 4.31 2.66
C ASN A 146 -0.66 5.70 2.06
N GLY A 147 0.55 6.21 2.24
CA GLY A 147 0.90 7.54 1.77
C GLY A 147 2.38 7.84 1.77
N SER A 148 2.78 8.76 0.88
CA SER A 148 4.17 9.18 0.75
C SER A 148 4.62 10.23 1.78
N SER A 149 3.67 10.84 2.51
CA SER A 149 3.93 11.87 3.50
C SER A 149 3.87 11.29 4.92
N ALA A 150 5.04 10.91 5.46
CA ALA A 150 5.12 10.41 6.83
C ALA A 150 4.63 11.45 7.85
N ASP A 151 4.98 12.73 7.67
CA ASP A 151 4.55 13.80 8.58
C ASP A 151 3.04 14.02 8.56
N SER A 152 2.41 13.99 7.37
CA SER A 152 0.95 14.11 7.27
C SER A 152 0.26 12.95 7.99
N LEU A 153 0.72 11.71 7.77
CA LEU A 153 0.12 10.53 8.40
C LEU A 153 0.40 10.50 9.91
N ARG A 154 1.59 10.86 10.35
CA ARG A 154 1.89 11.03 11.78
C ARG A 154 1.00 12.07 12.42
N ARG A 155 0.74 13.20 11.75
CA ARG A 155 -0.23 14.19 12.24
C ARG A 155 -1.59 13.52 12.41
N ILE A 156 -2.16 12.95 11.35
CA ILE A 156 -3.52 12.39 11.33
C ILE A 156 -3.72 11.28 12.38
N PHE A 157 -2.73 10.40 12.60
CA PHE A 157 -2.89 9.21 13.43
C PHE A 157 -2.24 9.29 14.82
N ASN A 158 -1.23 10.15 15.04
CA ASN A 158 -0.51 10.24 16.32
C ASN A 158 -0.77 11.55 17.09
N ASN A 159 -1.52 12.51 16.54
CA ASN A 159 -1.87 13.72 17.26
C ASN A 159 -3.19 13.55 18.00
N ALA A 160 -3.19 13.75 19.33
CA ALA A 160 -4.36 13.63 20.18
C ALA A 160 -5.55 14.52 19.80
N ARG A 161 -5.32 15.58 19.00
CA ARG A 161 -6.38 16.47 18.50
C ARG A 161 -7.05 15.97 17.22
N GLU A 162 -6.49 14.96 16.57
CA GLU A 162 -7.00 14.47 15.29
C GLU A 162 -8.05 13.37 15.48
N PRO A 163 -9.06 13.30 14.60
CA PRO A 163 -10.17 12.36 14.75
C PRO A 163 -9.78 10.89 14.71
N LEU A 164 -8.63 10.55 14.13
CA LEU A 164 -8.15 9.17 14.00
C LEU A 164 -7.09 8.80 15.03
N TYR A 165 -6.83 9.66 16.01
CA TYR A 165 -5.93 9.34 17.11
C TYR A 165 -6.33 8.05 17.82
N GLY A 166 -5.36 7.14 17.98
CA GLY A 166 -5.55 5.88 18.68
C GLY A 166 -6.41 4.84 17.96
N ARG A 167 -6.86 5.11 16.73
CA ARG A 167 -7.69 4.17 15.93
C ARG A 167 -6.88 3.29 14.99
N ALA A 168 -5.63 3.66 14.70
CA ALA A 168 -4.73 2.82 13.92
C ALA A 168 -4.21 1.67 14.78
N ASP A 169 -4.52 0.45 14.36
CA ASP A 169 -4.06 -0.78 14.99
C ASP A 169 -2.59 -1.07 14.69
N LEU A 170 -2.13 -0.61 13.53
CA LEU A 170 -0.78 -0.80 13.06
C LEU A 170 -0.31 0.47 12.34
N LEU A 171 0.83 1.00 12.75
CA LEU A 171 1.53 2.09 12.07
C LEU A 171 2.89 1.55 11.62
N LEU A 172 3.04 1.34 10.31
CA LEU A 172 4.27 0.88 9.68
C LEU A 172 4.93 2.03 8.93
N GLU A 173 6.17 2.32 9.29
CA GLU A 173 7.04 3.19 8.51
C GLU A 173 8.03 2.34 7.73
N ILE A 174 7.91 2.37 6.41
CA ILE A 174 8.77 1.61 5.53
C ILE A 174 9.98 2.49 5.19
N GLU A 175 11.14 2.07 5.69
CA GLU A 175 12.42 2.71 5.44
C GLU A 175 13.03 2.26 4.10
N PRO A 176 14.00 2.98 3.52
CA PRO A 176 14.79 2.47 2.40
C PRO A 176 15.49 1.15 2.74
N PHE A 177 15.95 0.41 1.73
CA PHE A 177 16.76 -0.77 1.97
C PHE A 177 18.09 -0.39 2.59
N ASP A 178 18.47 -1.11 3.64
CA ASP A 178 19.77 -0.96 4.27
C ASP A 178 20.89 -1.59 3.43
N ASN A 179 22.13 -1.31 3.81
CA ASN A 179 23.31 -1.81 3.08
C ASN A 179 23.39 -3.34 3.08
N ALA A 180 22.93 -4.00 4.16
CA ALA A 180 23.00 -5.45 4.27
C ALA A 180 22.06 -6.14 3.27
N LEU A 181 20.82 -5.65 3.17
CA LEU A 181 19.84 -6.13 2.21
C LEU A 181 20.24 -5.79 0.78
N LEU A 182 20.77 -4.58 0.52
CA LEU A 182 21.28 -4.24 -0.81
C LEU A 182 22.46 -5.14 -1.22
N ALA A 183 23.37 -5.46 -0.31
CA ALA A 183 24.45 -6.43 -0.58
C ALA A 183 23.89 -7.81 -0.91
N ALA A 184 22.85 -8.25 -0.19
CA ALA A 184 22.19 -9.53 -0.47
C ALA A 184 21.49 -9.53 -1.83
N ILE A 185 20.80 -8.44 -2.20
CA ILE A 185 20.20 -8.27 -3.53
C ILE A 185 21.30 -8.29 -4.59
N ALA A 186 22.38 -7.54 -4.38
CA ALA A 186 23.48 -7.44 -5.33
C ALA A 186 24.15 -8.78 -5.60
N ARG A 187 24.42 -9.58 -4.56
CA ARG A 187 24.97 -10.94 -4.75
C ARG A 187 24.06 -11.86 -5.57
N ASN A 188 22.74 -11.69 -5.47
CA ASN A 188 21.78 -12.54 -6.18
C ASN A 188 21.54 -12.07 -7.63
N GLU A 189 21.51 -10.77 -7.87
CA GLU A 189 21.11 -10.19 -9.17
C GLU A 189 22.30 -9.67 -9.99
N PHE A 190 23.44 -9.41 -9.35
CA PHE A 190 24.66 -8.86 -9.94
C PHE A 190 25.91 -9.57 -9.37
N PRO A 191 26.14 -10.86 -9.72
CA PRO A 191 27.24 -11.64 -9.15
C PRO A 191 28.63 -11.02 -9.39
N ASP A 192 28.79 -10.22 -10.45
CA ASP A 192 30.05 -9.55 -10.82
C ASP A 192 30.23 -8.15 -10.19
N MET A 193 29.34 -7.74 -9.27
CA MET A 193 29.37 -6.40 -8.67
C MET A 193 30.48 -6.28 -7.61
N SER A 194 31.37 -5.30 -7.74
CA SER A 194 32.39 -5.02 -6.74
C SER A 194 31.81 -4.34 -5.48
N PRO A 195 32.51 -4.35 -4.34
CA PRO A 195 32.12 -3.55 -3.18
C PRO A 195 31.97 -2.05 -3.49
N GLU A 196 32.80 -1.49 -4.37
CA GLU A 196 32.72 -0.10 -4.82
C GLU A 196 31.44 0.16 -5.65
N ASP A 197 31.06 -0.78 -6.50
CA ASP A 197 29.80 -0.71 -7.26
C ASP A 197 28.59 -0.76 -6.32
N LEU A 198 28.63 -1.58 -5.27
CA LEU A 198 27.56 -1.66 -4.27
C LEU A 198 27.44 -0.34 -3.49
N LEU A 199 28.56 0.26 -3.10
CA LEU A 199 28.57 1.58 -2.46
C LEU A 199 28.01 2.65 -3.41
N THR A 200 28.38 2.59 -4.69
CA THR A 200 27.87 3.49 -5.73
C THR A 200 26.37 3.32 -5.93
N LEU A 201 25.88 2.07 -5.98
CA LEU A 201 24.45 1.77 -6.05
C LEU A 201 23.71 2.37 -4.86
N TYR A 202 24.24 2.22 -3.63
CA TYR A 202 23.64 2.84 -2.46
C TYR A 202 23.66 4.37 -2.54
N ALA A 203 24.79 4.98 -2.90
CA ALA A 203 24.93 6.43 -3.01
C ALA A 203 23.97 7.04 -4.03
N LEU A 204 23.75 6.36 -5.17
CA LEU A 204 22.86 6.82 -6.23
C LEU A 204 21.37 6.60 -5.92
N THR A 205 21.04 5.50 -5.23
CA THR A 205 19.64 5.12 -5.00
C THR A 205 19.12 5.53 -3.63
N GLY A 206 20.01 5.79 -2.66
CA GLY A 206 19.69 5.94 -1.25
C GLY A 206 18.92 4.73 -0.67
N GLY A 207 19.06 3.55 -1.28
CA GLY A 207 18.31 2.34 -0.93
C GLY A 207 16.84 2.34 -1.34
N ALA A 208 16.38 3.29 -2.16
CA ALA A 208 14.99 3.31 -2.62
C ALA A 208 14.71 2.13 -3.58
N ALA A 209 13.80 1.24 -3.19
CA ALA A 209 13.50 -0.01 -3.90
C ALA A 209 13.24 0.17 -5.40
N ARG A 210 12.49 1.20 -5.81
CA ARG A 210 12.17 1.45 -7.22
C ARG A 210 13.41 1.78 -8.07
N TYR A 211 14.40 2.46 -7.49
CA TYR A 211 15.62 2.79 -8.23
C TYR A 211 16.54 1.58 -8.34
N VAL A 212 16.64 0.76 -7.28
CA VAL A 212 17.37 -0.51 -7.33
C VAL A 212 16.77 -1.42 -8.41
N GLU A 213 15.44 -1.51 -8.48
CA GLU A 213 14.73 -2.23 -9.55
C GLU A 213 15.04 -1.66 -10.94
N PHE A 214 15.09 -0.33 -11.08
CA PHE A 214 15.40 0.33 -12.35
C PHE A 214 16.82 0.00 -12.84
N PHE A 215 17.83 0.09 -11.97
CA PHE A 215 19.21 -0.27 -12.30
C PHE A 215 19.34 -1.73 -12.75
N ARG A 216 18.63 -2.64 -12.06
CA ARG A 216 18.55 -4.06 -12.45
C ARG A 216 18.06 -4.26 -13.88
N ARG A 217 16.95 -3.59 -14.25
CA ARG A 217 16.38 -3.69 -15.60
C ARG A 217 17.31 -3.14 -16.67
N GLN A 218 18.04 -2.06 -16.39
CA GLN A 218 18.97 -1.47 -17.37
C GLN A 218 20.18 -2.38 -17.63
N ARG A 219 20.75 -2.99 -16.59
CA ARG A 219 21.84 -3.95 -16.75
C ARG A 219 21.41 -5.18 -17.56
N HIS A 220 20.26 -5.78 -17.26
CA HIS A 220 19.75 -6.91 -18.06
C HIS A 220 19.61 -6.57 -19.56
N ARG A 221 19.10 -5.39 -19.89
CA ARG A 221 19.01 -4.93 -21.29
C ARG A 221 20.36 -4.74 -21.98
N GLN A 222 21.41 -4.38 -21.24
CA GLN A 222 22.76 -4.27 -21.81
C GLN A 222 23.36 -5.66 -22.10
N TYR A 223 23.15 -6.64 -21.21
CA TYR A 223 23.59 -8.01 -21.46
C TYR A 223 22.86 -8.65 -22.65
N GLU A 224 21.54 -8.49 -22.76
CA GLU A 224 20.76 -9.01 -23.90
C GLU A 224 21.21 -8.42 -25.26
N ARG A 225 21.66 -7.15 -25.27
CA ARG A 225 22.21 -6.52 -26.48
C ARG A 225 23.62 -6.98 -26.83
N HIS A 226 24.42 -7.33 -25.82
CA HIS A 226 25.75 -7.90 -26.04
C HIS A 226 25.67 -9.35 -26.57
N ASP A 227 24.69 -10.14 -26.15
CA ASP A 227 24.49 -11.49 -26.71
C ASP A 227 23.94 -11.48 -28.14
N GLN A 228 23.15 -10.47 -28.53
CA GLN A 228 22.64 -10.35 -29.91
C GLN A 228 23.67 -9.76 -30.90
N SER A 229 24.76 -9.14 -30.43
CA SER A 229 25.81 -8.60 -31.29
C SER A 229 26.96 -9.60 -31.58
N GLY A 230 26.92 -10.81 -31.01
CA GLY A 230 27.88 -11.89 -31.26
C GLY A 230 27.48 -12.90 -32.34
N LEU A 231 26.37 -12.71 -33.06
CA LEU A 231 25.84 -13.66 -34.07
C LEU A 231 26.17 -13.28 -35.53
N PHE A 232 27.07 -12.32 -35.76
CA PHE A 232 27.63 -12.03 -37.08
C PHE A 232 29.16 -12.03 -37.03
N THR A 233 29.74 -13.23 -37.01
CA THR A 233 31.07 -13.55 -37.54
C THR A 233 31.04 -14.93 -38.15
#